data_AF-A0A961IHK6-F1
#
_entry.id   AF-A0A961IHK6-F1
#
_cell.length_a   1.000
_cell.length_b   1.000
_cell.length_c   1.000
_cell.angle_alpha   90.00
_cell.angle_beta   90.00
_cell.angle_gamma   90.00
#
_symmetry.space_group_name_H-M   'P 1'
#
loop_
_entity.id
_entity.type
_entity.pdbx_description
1 polymer ?
#
loop_
_entity_poly.entity_id
_entity_poly.type
_entity_poly.pdbx_seq_one_letter_code
_entity_poly.pdbx_strand_id
1 'polypeptide(L)'
;ERLREVKYNHKAWGSITAGNLRGYDDDELRAMSASYGLTQIMGYHCVWLGCSVADLKGEYHLQWAVAWMIRHYGTEARAGKWAECFRIHNTGRPDGRTSRADYVQRGLVRMQYYQEWAQKEGRL
;
A
#
# COMPACT_ATOMS: atom_id res chain seq x y z
N GLU A 1 -2.35 -18.14 0.49
CA GLU A 1 -1.41 -19.19 0.01
C GLU A 1 0.04 -18.75 0.16
N ARG A 2 0.49 -17.66 -0.51
CA ARG A 2 1.90 -17.18 -0.42
C ARG A 2 2.43 -16.91 0.99
N LEU A 3 1.67 -16.26 1.87
CA LEU A 3 2.13 -16.01 3.25
C LEU A 3 2.30 -17.31 4.06
N ARG A 4 1.47 -18.33 3.78
CA ARG A 4 1.61 -19.66 4.40
C ARG A 4 2.87 -20.35 3.90
N GLU A 5 3.17 -20.26 2.60
CA GLU A 5 4.43 -20.75 2.02
C GLU A 5 5.67 -20.10 2.67
N VAL A 6 5.60 -18.79 2.96
CA VAL A 6 6.69 -18.10 3.67
C VAL A 6 6.83 -18.63 5.10
N LYS A 7 5.71 -18.78 5.83
CA LYS A 7 5.71 -19.20 7.24
C LYS A 7 6.16 -20.65 7.43
N TYR A 8 5.59 -21.58 6.68
CA TYR A 8 5.75 -23.01 6.91
C TYR A 8 6.85 -23.65 6.05
N ASN A 9 7.04 -23.14 4.83
CA ASN A 9 7.98 -23.71 3.86
C ASN A 9 9.21 -22.82 3.64
N HIS A 10 9.34 -21.72 4.40
CA HIS A 10 10.46 -20.77 4.31
C HIS A 10 10.70 -20.22 2.90
N LYS A 11 9.66 -20.18 2.05
CA LYS A 11 9.76 -19.69 0.69
C LYS A 11 9.96 -18.18 0.71
N ALA A 12 10.99 -17.68 0.03
CA ALA A 12 11.26 -16.24 -0.02
C ALA A 12 10.13 -15.48 -0.72
N TRP A 13 9.70 -14.36 -0.12
CA TRP A 13 8.73 -13.44 -0.72
C TRP A 13 8.95 -12.00 -0.26
N GLY A 14 9.57 -11.20 -1.14
CA GLY A 14 9.93 -9.82 -0.81
C GLY A 14 10.82 -9.74 0.43
N SER A 15 10.49 -8.84 1.34
CA SER A 15 11.20 -8.67 2.63
C SER A 15 10.58 -9.47 3.78
N ILE A 16 9.49 -10.21 3.55
CA ILE A 16 8.77 -10.92 4.62
C ILE A 16 9.45 -12.26 4.88
N THR A 17 9.75 -12.52 6.14
CA THR A 17 10.37 -13.76 6.60
C THR A 17 9.41 -14.59 7.46
N ALA A 18 9.69 -15.88 7.62
CA ALA A 18 8.95 -16.74 8.55
C ALA A 18 8.96 -16.20 9.99
N GLY A 19 10.04 -15.52 10.40
CA GLY A 19 10.15 -14.88 11.72
C GLY A 19 9.14 -13.75 11.90
N ASN A 20 8.88 -12.97 10.85
CA ASN A 20 7.85 -11.92 10.86
C ASN A 20 6.43 -12.49 10.99
N LEU A 21 6.23 -13.75 10.58
CA LEU A 21 4.92 -14.40 10.52
C LEU A 21 4.65 -15.37 11.68
N ARG A 22 5.62 -15.54 12.60
CA ARG A 22 5.57 -16.58 13.65
C ARG A 22 4.32 -16.48 14.53
N GLY A 23 3.90 -15.27 14.86
CA GLY A 23 2.78 -15.00 15.76
C GLY A 23 1.39 -15.05 15.13
N TYR A 24 1.28 -15.17 13.80
CA TYR A 24 -0.01 -15.08 13.10
C TYR A 24 -0.57 -16.45 12.75
N ASP A 25 -1.84 -16.71 12.99
CA ASP A 25 -2.51 -17.94 12.55
C ASP A 25 -2.88 -17.94 11.06
N ASP A 26 -3.41 -19.07 10.56
CA ASP A 26 -3.76 -19.22 9.14
C ASP A 26 -4.86 -18.25 8.67
N ASP A 27 -5.79 -17.87 9.55
CA ASP A 27 -6.87 -16.93 9.23
C ASP A 27 -6.34 -15.49 9.19
N GLU A 28 -5.43 -15.13 10.09
CA GLU A 28 -4.71 -13.87 10.06
C GLU A 28 -3.81 -13.75 8.82
N LEU A 29 -3.10 -14.82 8.46
CA LEU A 29 -2.33 -14.87 7.21
C LEU A 29 -3.25 -14.73 5.97
N ARG A 30 -4.45 -15.30 6.03
CA ARG A 30 -5.44 -15.16 4.95
C ARG A 30 -5.93 -13.72 4.85
N ALA A 31 -6.25 -13.08 5.97
CA ALA A 31 -6.63 -11.67 6.01
C ALA A 31 -5.49 -10.79 5.46
N MET A 32 -4.26 -10.99 5.90
CA MET A 32 -3.11 -10.23 5.40
C MET A 32 -2.82 -10.40 3.89
N SER A 33 -3.40 -11.42 3.24
CA SER A 33 -3.24 -11.64 1.80
C SER A 33 -4.16 -10.77 0.92
N ALA A 34 -5.02 -9.93 1.50
CA ALA A 34 -5.94 -9.03 0.78
C ALA A 34 -5.53 -7.55 0.88
N SER A 35 -6.11 -6.70 0.02
CA SER A 35 -6.04 -5.24 0.09
C SER A 35 -7.24 -4.66 0.85
N TYR A 36 -7.04 -3.52 1.53
CA TYR A 36 -8.04 -2.92 2.41
C TYR A 36 -8.25 -1.42 2.20
N GLY A 37 -9.48 -0.99 2.47
CA GLY A 37 -9.92 0.40 2.51
C GLY A 37 -9.83 1.16 1.19
N LEU A 38 -9.97 2.48 1.28
CA LEU A 38 -10.05 3.40 0.13
C LEU A 38 -8.77 3.44 -0.71
N THR A 39 -7.64 3.08 -0.10
CA THR A 39 -6.32 3.14 -0.72
C THR A 39 -5.76 1.76 -1.07
N GLN A 40 -6.54 0.69 -0.84
CA GLN A 40 -6.18 -0.68 -1.24
C GLN A 40 -4.81 -1.13 -0.71
N ILE A 41 -4.45 -0.76 0.53
CA ILE A 41 -3.20 -1.21 1.16
C ILE A 41 -3.28 -2.71 1.45
N MET A 42 -2.26 -3.46 1.03
CA MET A 42 -2.17 -4.89 1.31
C MET A 42 -1.98 -5.15 2.81
N GLY A 43 -2.77 -6.06 3.38
CA GLY A 43 -2.80 -6.34 4.82
C GLY A 43 -1.46 -6.84 5.38
N TYR A 44 -0.63 -7.51 4.59
CA TYR A 44 0.70 -7.93 5.04
C TYR A 44 1.62 -6.76 5.40
N HIS A 45 1.31 -5.53 4.97
CA HIS A 45 2.07 -4.35 5.39
C HIS A 45 1.88 -4.03 6.89
N CYS A 46 0.81 -4.52 7.52
CA CYS A 46 0.59 -4.45 8.97
C CYS A 46 1.80 -4.94 9.78
N VAL A 47 2.47 -5.98 9.28
CA VAL A 47 3.69 -6.55 9.88
C VAL A 47 4.78 -5.50 10.14
N TRP A 48 4.90 -4.50 9.25
CA TRP A 48 5.93 -3.46 9.33
C TRP A 48 5.40 -2.15 9.91
N LEU A 49 4.11 -1.89 9.75
CA LEU A 49 3.47 -0.68 10.22
C LEU A 49 3.16 -0.74 11.73
N GLY A 50 3.07 -1.94 12.31
CA GLY A 50 2.68 -2.11 13.72
C GLY A 50 1.20 -1.86 13.94
N CYS A 51 0.38 -2.05 12.90
CA CYS A 51 -1.08 -1.98 12.97
C CYS A 51 -1.71 -3.34 12.65
N SER A 52 -3.02 -3.46 12.86
CA SER A 52 -3.81 -4.64 12.53
C SER A 52 -4.57 -4.48 11.20
N VAL A 53 -5.05 -5.58 10.65
CA VAL A 53 -5.99 -5.55 9.52
C VAL A 53 -7.29 -4.82 9.88
N ALA A 54 -7.71 -4.85 11.15
CA ALA A 54 -8.88 -4.11 11.61
C ALA A 54 -8.67 -2.60 11.47
N ASP A 55 -7.46 -2.10 11.77
CA ASP A 55 -7.12 -0.68 11.61
C ASP A 55 -7.17 -0.22 10.15
N LEU A 56 -6.80 -1.09 9.21
CA LEU A 56 -6.91 -0.82 7.76
C LEU A 56 -8.36 -0.84 7.25
N LYS A 57 -9.31 -1.35 8.04
CA LYS A 57 -10.75 -1.36 7.70
C LYS A 57 -11.53 -0.29 8.46
N GLY A 58 -11.01 0.15 9.59
CA GLY A 58 -11.68 1.04 10.52
C GLY A 58 -11.41 2.52 10.28
N GLU A 59 -11.71 3.31 11.30
CA GLU A 59 -11.58 4.77 11.30
C GLU A 59 -10.14 5.26 11.06
N TYR A 60 -9.14 4.47 11.46
CA TYR A 60 -7.73 4.81 11.31
C TYR A 60 -7.15 4.49 9.93
N HIS A 61 -7.96 4.03 8.97
CA HIS A 61 -7.50 3.61 7.64
C HIS A 61 -6.61 4.66 6.97
N LEU A 62 -7.05 5.93 6.94
CA LEU A 62 -6.31 7.01 6.27
C LEU A 62 -4.98 7.29 6.95
N GLN A 63 -4.92 7.22 8.28
CA GLN A 63 -3.68 7.44 9.04
C GLN A 63 -2.63 6.37 8.66
N TRP A 64 -3.02 5.10 8.66
CA TRP A 64 -2.13 4.00 8.31
C TRP A 64 -1.75 3.99 6.83
N ALA A 65 -2.69 4.35 5.96
CA ALA A 65 -2.41 4.53 4.54
C ALA A 65 -1.34 5.60 4.35
N VAL A 66 -1.50 6.79 4.94
CA VAL A 66 -0.51 7.88 4.82
C VAL A 66 0.85 7.45 5.39
N ALA A 67 0.89 6.80 6.55
CA ALA A 67 2.13 6.29 7.12
C ALA A 67 2.86 5.32 6.16
N TRP A 68 2.10 4.41 5.53
CA TRP A 68 2.64 3.51 4.52
C TRP A 68 3.17 4.24 3.29
N MET A 69 2.42 5.23 2.77
CA MET A 69 2.82 6.02 1.59
C MET A 69 4.10 6.80 1.86
N ILE A 70 4.20 7.47 3.01
CA ILE A 70 5.40 8.20 3.44
C ILE A 70 6.60 7.27 3.51
N ARG A 71 6.42 6.06 4.07
CA ARG A 71 7.49 5.06 4.20
C ARG A 71 7.98 4.52 2.85
N HIS A 72 7.09 4.28 1.89
CA HIS A 72 7.44 3.56 0.66
C HIS A 72 7.79 4.47 -0.52
N TYR A 73 7.20 5.66 -0.60
CA TYR A 73 7.46 6.59 -1.71
C TYR A 73 7.39 8.06 -1.30
N GLY A 74 7.58 8.36 0.00
CA GLY A 74 7.59 9.74 0.48
C GLY A 74 8.71 10.58 -0.14
N THR A 75 9.83 9.96 -0.50
CA THR A 75 10.96 10.64 -1.16
C THR A 75 10.59 11.09 -2.57
N GLU A 76 9.99 10.20 -3.36
CA GLU A 76 9.49 10.46 -4.70
C GLU A 76 8.37 11.51 -4.68
N ALA A 77 7.46 11.41 -3.71
CA ALA A 77 6.38 12.37 -3.51
C ALA A 77 6.93 13.78 -3.23
N ARG A 78 7.92 13.91 -2.34
CA ARG A 78 8.58 15.20 -2.06
C ARG A 78 9.33 15.76 -3.28
N ALA A 79 9.84 14.89 -4.13
CA ALA A 79 10.49 15.28 -5.39
C ALA A 79 9.50 15.55 -6.55
N GLY A 80 8.18 15.48 -6.31
CA GLY A 80 7.17 15.67 -7.36
C GLY A 80 7.10 14.54 -8.39
N LYS A 81 7.69 13.38 -8.10
CA LYS A 81 7.74 12.22 -8.99
C LYS A 81 6.47 11.38 -8.90
N TRP A 82 5.33 11.98 -9.22
CA TRP A 82 4.01 11.38 -9.01
C TRP A 82 3.78 10.10 -9.81
N ALA A 83 4.30 10.03 -11.03
CA ALA A 83 4.21 8.82 -11.85
C ALA A 83 4.91 7.62 -11.20
N GLU A 84 6.07 7.84 -10.58
CA GLU A 84 6.81 6.83 -9.83
C GLU A 84 6.05 6.45 -8.56
N CYS A 85 5.45 7.42 -7.85
CA CYS A 85 4.61 7.15 -6.68
C CYS A 85 3.47 6.18 -7.02
N PHE A 86 2.76 6.40 -8.13
CA PHE A 86 1.70 5.48 -8.58
C PHE A 86 2.27 4.08 -8.89
N ARG A 87 3.41 3.99 -9.57
CA ARG A 87 4.05 2.70 -9.86
C ARG A 87 4.47 1.97 -8.59
N ILE A 88 5.10 2.66 -7.63
CA ILE A 88 5.46 2.08 -6.34
C ILE A 88 4.21 1.62 -5.60
N HIS A 89 3.15 2.44 -5.58
CA HIS A 89 1.90 2.08 -4.91
C HIS A 89 1.32 0.76 -5.44
N ASN A 90 1.34 0.55 -6.76
CA ASN A 90 0.75 -0.63 -7.39
C ASN A 90 1.69 -1.85 -7.44
N THR A 91 3.00 -1.63 -7.51
CA THR A 91 3.97 -2.69 -7.87
C THR A 91 5.13 -2.84 -6.88
N GLY A 92 5.28 -1.90 -5.95
CA GLY A 92 6.41 -1.84 -5.01
C GLY A 92 7.71 -1.26 -5.60
N ARG A 93 7.73 -0.83 -6.87
CA ARG A 93 8.94 -0.30 -7.53
C ARG A 93 8.63 0.85 -8.50
N PRO A 94 9.54 1.82 -8.69
CA PRO A 94 9.30 3.04 -9.49
C PRO A 94 9.21 2.78 -11.00
N ASP A 95 9.85 1.72 -11.49
CA ASP A 95 9.90 1.27 -12.89
C ASP A 95 8.91 0.12 -13.18
N GLY A 96 8.08 -0.23 -12.19
CA GLY A 96 7.19 -1.38 -12.28
C GLY A 96 6.09 -1.20 -13.31
N ARG A 97 5.88 -2.26 -14.11
CA ARG A 97 4.72 -2.35 -14.99
C ARG A 97 3.46 -2.62 -14.18
N THR A 98 2.55 -1.66 -14.16
CA THR A 98 1.23 -1.79 -13.56
C THR A 98 0.40 -2.78 -14.36
N SER A 99 -0.51 -3.51 -13.69
CA SER A 99 -1.41 -4.47 -14.37
C SER A 99 -2.25 -3.78 -15.46
N ARG A 100 -2.70 -2.55 -15.18
CA ARG A 100 -3.38 -1.70 -16.16
C ARG A 100 -2.41 -0.65 -16.71
N ALA A 101 -2.33 -0.57 -18.04
CA ALA A 101 -1.47 0.40 -18.71
C ALA A 101 -1.85 1.87 -18.40
N ASP A 102 -3.13 2.14 -18.17
CA ASP A 102 -3.67 3.47 -17.91
C ASP A 102 -3.68 3.88 -16.42
N TYR A 103 -3.19 3.01 -15.52
CA TYR A 103 -3.23 3.24 -14.07
C TYR A 103 -2.57 4.57 -13.66
N VAL A 104 -1.33 4.78 -14.13
CA VAL A 104 -0.55 5.98 -13.82
C VAL A 104 -1.21 7.23 -14.40
N GLN A 105 -1.63 7.18 -15.67
CA GLN A 105 -2.26 8.32 -16.35
C GLN A 105 -3.55 8.74 -15.64
N ARG A 106 -4.43 7.78 -15.29
CA ARG A 106 -5.66 8.06 -14.57
C ARG A 106 -5.41 8.66 -13.18
N GLY A 107 -4.40 8.16 -12.49
CA GLY A 107 -3.97 8.69 -11.20
C GLY A 107 -3.56 10.15 -11.29
N LEU A 108 -2.73 10.50 -12.28
CA LEU A 108 -2.27 11.87 -12.50
C LEU A 108 -3.43 12.82 -12.86
N VAL A 109 -4.33 12.41 -13.75
CA VAL A 109 -5.53 13.20 -14.10
C VAL A 109 -6.40 13.43 -12.85
N ARG A 110 -6.58 12.41 -12.00
CA ARG A 110 -7.35 12.55 -10.76
C ARG A 110 -6.67 13.51 -9.76
N MET A 111 -5.35 13.48 -9.66
CA MET A 111 -4.61 14.42 -8.82
C MET A 111 -4.80 15.86 -9.30
N GLN A 112 -4.69 16.11 -10.61
CA GLN A 112 -4.94 17.43 -11.18
C GLN A 112 -6.35 17.92 -10.86
N TYR A 113 -7.36 17.06 -11.04
CA TYR A 113 -8.75 17.38 -10.68
C TYR A 113 -8.89 17.82 -9.21
N TYR A 114 -8.26 17.11 -8.27
CA TYR A 114 -8.33 17.50 -6.85
C TYR A 114 -7.55 18.78 -6.53
N GLN A 115 -6.46 19.06 -7.25
CA GLN A 115 -5.75 20.33 -7.12
C GLN A 115 -6.62 21.51 -7.57
N GLU A 116 -7.27 21.39 -8.72
CA GLU A 116 -8.20 22.41 -9.23
C GLU A 116 -9.41 22.58 -8.30
N TRP A 117 -9.95 21.49 -7.78
CA TRP A 117 -11.07 21.52 -6.82
C TRP A 117 -10.68 22.24 -5.53
N ALA A 118 -9.53 21.91 -4.94
CA ALA A 118 -9.06 22.54 -3.70
C ALA A 118 -8.74 24.04 -3.86
N GLN A 119 -8.41 24.50 -5.08
CA GLN A 119 -8.24 25.92 -5.37
C GLN A 119 -9.57 26.68 -5.45
N LYS A 120 -10.63 26.02 -5.95
CA LYS A 120 -11.95 26.64 -6.15
C LYS A 120 -12.77 26.72 -4.86
N GLU A 121 -12.83 25.62 -4.12
CA GLU A 121 -13.72 25.49 -2.96
C GLU A 121 -13.08 25.95 -1.64
N GLY A 122 -11.79 26.32 -1.66
CA GLY A 122 -10.99 26.45 -0.45
C GLY A 122 -10.50 25.08 0.04
N ARG A 123 -9.45 25.07 0.85
CA ARG A 123 -8.95 23.81 1.45
C ARG A 123 -10.03 23.23 2.37
N LEU A 124 -10.21 21.91 2.32
CA LEU A 124 -10.93 21.13 3.34
C LEU A 124 -10.44 21.47 4.75
#